data_AF-A0A379ZSV3-F1
#
_entry.id   AF-A0A379ZSV3-F1
#
_cell.length_a   1.000
_cell.length_b   1.000
_cell.length_c   1.000
_cell.angle_alpha   90.00
_cell.angle_beta   90.00
_cell.angle_gamma   90.00
#
_symmetry.space_group_name_H-M   'P 1'
#
loop_
_entity.id
_entity.type
_entity.pdbx_description
1 polymer ?
#
loop_
_entity_poly.entity_id
_entity_poly.type
_entity_poly.pdbx_seq_one_letter_code
_entity_poly.pdbx_strand_id
1 'polypeptide(L)' 'MAQDYHHGVRVVEINEGTRPITTVSTAIVGMVCTGDDADASVFPLNKPVLLD' A
#
# COMPACT_ATOMS: atom_id res chain seq x y z
N MET A 1 16.71 13.43 45.25
CA MET A 1 17.88 12.68 44.74
C MET A 1 17.46 11.23 44.66
N ALA A 2 17.37 10.68 43.46
CA ALA A 2 16.89 9.32 43.22
C ALA A 2 18.01 8.32 43.53
N GLN A 3 17.77 7.39 44.45
CA GLN A 3 18.74 6.35 44.83
C GLN A 3 18.23 4.92 44.67
N ASP A 4 17.08 4.70 44.02
CA ASP A 4 16.63 3.34 43.69
C ASP A 4 17.05 2.97 42.27
N TYR A 5 18.36 2.76 42.08
CA TYR A 5 18.88 2.07 40.90
C TYR A 5 18.84 0.56 41.16
N HIS A 6 17.76 -0.09 40.76
CA HIS A 6 17.70 -1.55 40.73
C HIS A 6 18.61 -2.08 39.61
N HIS A 7 19.57 -2.94 39.95
CA HIS A 7 20.36 -3.67 38.97
C HIS A 7 19.44 -4.62 38.19
N GLY A 8 19.20 -4.31 36.93
CA GLY A 8 18.35 -5.10 36.05
C GLY A 8 18.25 -4.48 34.66
N VAL A 9 17.70 -5.24 33.73
CA VAL A 9 17.42 -4.77 32.37
C VAL A 9 16.00 -4.25 32.30
N ARG A 10 15.80 -3.06 31.73
CA ARG A 10 14.49 -2.50 31.43
C ARG A 10 14.26 -2.50 29.92
N VAL A 11 13.15 -3.08 29.50
CA VAL A 11 12.66 -2.99 28.11
C VAL A 11 11.65 -1.85 28.03
N VAL A 12 11.84 -0.94 27.07
CA VAL A 12 10.85 0.10 26.72
C VAL A 12 10.49 -0.15 25.26
N GLU A 13 9.28 -0.64 25.03
CA GLU A 13 8.74 -0.83 23.69
C GLU A 13 7.95 0.41 23.30
N ILE A 14 8.41 1.11 22.26
CA ILE A 14 7.74 2.31 21.74
C ILE A 14 6.86 1.86 20.57
N ASN A 15 5.56 1.72 20.83
CA ASN A 15 4.54 1.44 19.81
C ASN A 15 3.84 2.72 19.33
N GLU A 16 4.44 3.86 19.62
CA GLU A 16 3.92 5.19 19.30
C GLU A 16 4.60 5.73 18.05
N GLY A 17 3.80 6.25 17.13
CA GLY A 17 4.24 6.83 15.88
C GLY A 17 3.04 7.20 15.03
N THR A 18 3.09 8.34 14.33
CA THR A 18 2.00 8.78 13.48
C THR A 18 1.85 7.79 12.32
N ARG A 19 0.73 7.07 12.25
CA ARG A 19 0.38 6.29 11.05
C ARG A 19 -0.21 7.28 10.04
N PRO A 20 0.49 7.63 8.95
CA PRO A 20 -0.06 8.57 7.98
C PRO A 20 -1.31 7.97 7.33
N ILE A 21 -2.38 8.76 7.26
CA ILE A 21 -3.56 8.42 6.48
C ILE A 21 -3.22 8.68 5.02
N THR A 22 -3.38 7.68 4.16
CA THR A 22 -3.21 7.83 2.71
C THR A 22 -4.56 8.01 2.04
N THR A 23 -4.62 8.89 1.04
CA THR A 23 -5.80 9.01 0.18
C THR A 23 -5.84 7.82 -0.77
N VAL A 24 -6.92 7.04 -0.72
CA VAL A 24 -7.19 5.98 -1.70
C VAL A 24 -7.83 6.60 -2.95
N SER A 25 -7.44 6.12 -4.12
CA SER A 25 -8.12 6.49 -5.36
C SER A 25 -9.45 5.75 -5.44
N THR A 26 -10.56 6.47 -5.28
CA THR A 26 -11.91 5.90 -5.30
C THR A 26 -12.59 5.98 -6.67
N ALA A 27 -11.98 6.68 -7.63
CA ALA A 27 -12.53 6.96 -8.95
C ALA A 27 -11.70 6.33 -10.08
N ILE A 28 -11.24 5.09 -9.89
CA ILE A 28 -10.58 4.31 -10.96
C ILE A 28 -11.65 3.50 -11.68
N VAL A 29 -11.87 3.78 -12.96
CA VAL A 29 -12.79 3.00 -13.81
C VAL A 29 -12.04 1.80 -14.39
N GLY A 30 -12.52 0.60 -14.11
CA GLY A 30 -12.11 -0.62 -14.80
C GLY A 30 -13.04 -0.92 -15.97
N MET A 31 -12.47 -1.29 -17.11
CA MET A 31 -13.23 -1.69 -18.30
C MET A 31 -12.83 -3.11 -18.72
N VAL A 32 -13.82 -3.94 -19.03
CA VAL A 32 -13.62 -5.27 -19.64
C VAL A 32 -14.40 -5.28 -20.94
N CYS A 33 -13.68 -5.33 -22.06
CA CYS A 33 -14.24 -5.27 -23.40
C CYS A 33 -13.60 -6.33 -24.31
N THR A 34 -14.33 -6.69 -25.36
CA THR A 34 -13.87 -7.58 -26.43
C THR A 34 -14.09 -6.89 -27.76
N GLY A 35 -13.17 -7.04 -28.70
CA GLY A 35 -13.28 -6.49 -30.05
C GLY A 35 -12.41 -7.29 -31.02
N ASP A 36 -12.90 -7.47 -32.24
CA ASP A 36 -12.21 -8.25 -33.29
C ASP A 36 -10.93 -7.55 -33.80
N ASP A 37 -10.86 -6.23 -33.64
CA ASP A 37 -9.74 -5.35 -34.02
C ASP A 37 -8.87 -4.93 -32.83
N ALA A 38 -9.00 -5.59 -31.68
CA ALA A 38 -8.19 -5.29 -30.50
C ALA A 38 -6.69 -5.50 -30.78
N ASP A 39 -5.90 -4.44 -30.61
CA ASP A 39 -4.44 -4.51 -30.76
C ASP A 39 -3.85 -5.38 -29.64
N ALA A 40 -3.31 -6.55 -29.99
CA ALA A 40 -2.75 -7.51 -29.04
C ALA A 40 -1.49 -7.02 -28.31
N SER A 41 -0.80 -6.00 -28.82
CA SER A 41 0.35 -5.38 -28.15
C SER A 41 -0.10 -4.38 -27.08
N VAL A 42 -1.20 -3.67 -27.31
CA VAL A 42 -1.79 -2.72 -26.37
C VAL A 42 -2.67 -3.44 -25.35
N PHE A 43 -3.41 -4.47 -25.76
CA PHE A 43 -4.37 -5.24 -24.95
C PHE A 43 -4.04 -6.75 -24.93
N PRO A 44 -2.91 -7.15 -24.31
CA PRO A 44 -2.50 -8.55 -24.25
C PRO A 44 -3.50 -9.42 -23.46
N LEU A 45 -3.70 -10.64 -23.94
CA LEU A 45 -4.58 -11.63 -23.32
C LEU A 45 -4.17 -11.91 -21.86
N ASN A 46 -5.16 -11.96 -20.96
CA ASN A 46 -5.00 -12.25 -19.53
C ASN A 46 -4.10 -11.27 -18.75
N LYS A 47 -3.82 -10.09 -19.30
CA LYS A 47 -3.00 -9.08 -18.64
C LYS A 47 -3.74 -7.74 -18.60
N PRO A 48 -4.12 -7.24 -17.42
CA PRO A 48 -4.67 -5.90 -17.30
C PRO A 48 -3.59 -4.86 -17.64
N VAL A 49 -4.00 -3.80 -18.31
CA VAL A 49 -3.14 -2.68 -18.72
C VAL A 49 -3.71 -1.39 -18.14
N LEU A 50 -2.84 -0.55 -17.58
CA LEU A 50 -3.18 0.81 -17.19
C LEU A 50 -3.05 1.72 -18.42
N LEU A 51 -4.07 2.52 -18.70
CA LEU A 51 -4.11 3.48 -19.79
C LEU A 51 -4.00 4.89 -19.22
N ASP A 52 -3.18 5.73 -19.86
CA ASP A 52 -3.00 7.16 -19.54
C ASP A 52 -3.68 8.07 -20.58
#